data_AF-A0A958B811-F1
#
_entry.id   AF-A0A958B811-F1
#
_cell.length_a   1.000
_cell.length_b   1.000
_cell.length_c   1.000
_cell.angle_alpha   90.00
_cell.angle_beta   90.00
_cell.angle_gamma   90.00
#
_symmetry.space_group_name_H-M   'P 1'
#
loop_
_entity.id
_entity.type
_entity.pdbx_description
1 polymer ?
#
loop_
_entity_poly.entity_id
_entity_poly.type
_entity_poly.pdbx_seq_one_letter_code
_entity_poly.pdbx_strand_id
1 'polypeptide(L)'
;MLFIGAVLVVAIAVGLFAYTMINDSSNLVIENGPLWRRLPIDSEALSLYHELNARTEEINTPLSNDPSQISFTIEAGETAEIIANRLQERGLVSDAGLFSQLLHYNGIDTRLQAGSFQLRRDMTMRQIGAALYRGGMTQNTVSIPPGWRLEE
;
A
#
# COMPACT_ATOMS: atom_id res chain seq x y z
N MET A 1 -35.20 2.38 -28.44
CA MET A 1 -34.36 3.34 -27.70
C MET A 1 -34.23 2.96 -26.21
N LEU A 2 -33.92 1.68 -25.89
CA LEU A 2 -33.92 1.18 -24.49
C LEU A 2 -32.57 0.55 -24.07
N PHE A 3 -31.67 0.25 -25.02
CA PHE A 3 -30.36 -0.36 -24.74
C PHE A 3 -29.27 0.65 -24.35
N ILE A 4 -29.35 1.89 -24.84
CA ILE A 4 -28.35 2.94 -24.54
C ILE A 4 -28.43 3.34 -23.06
N GLY A 5 -29.64 3.35 -22.48
CA GLY A 5 -29.83 3.64 -21.05
C GLY A 5 -29.24 2.58 -20.12
N ALA A 6 -29.33 1.30 -20.49
CA ALA A 6 -28.80 0.20 -19.67
C ALA A 6 -27.26 0.17 -19.65
N VAL A 7 -26.61 0.42 -20.80
CA VAL A 7 -25.14 0.50 -20.88
C VAL A 7 -24.60 1.68 -20.06
N LEU A 8 -25.32 2.80 -20.04
CA LEU A 8 -24.92 3.98 -19.27
C LEU A 8 -25.03 3.74 -17.76
N VAL A 9 -26.07 3.02 -17.30
CA VAL A 9 -26.21 2.64 -15.89
C VAL A 9 -25.12 1.65 -15.46
N VAL A 10 -24.75 0.69 -16.32
CA VAL A 10 -23.66 -0.26 -16.02
C VAL A 10 -22.30 0.46 -16.03
N ALA A 11 -22.05 1.37 -16.96
CA ALA A 11 -20.81 2.15 -16.99
C ALA A 11 -20.70 3.08 -15.77
N ILE A 12 -21.81 3.67 -15.32
CA ILE A 12 -21.87 4.45 -14.09
C ILE A 12 -21.69 3.55 -12.87
N ALA A 13 -22.28 2.35 -12.83
CA ALA A 13 -22.14 1.42 -11.71
C ALA A 13 -20.72 0.84 -11.61
N VAL A 14 -20.10 0.47 -12.73
CA VAL A 14 -18.70 0.02 -12.80
C VAL A 14 -17.76 1.19 -12.52
N GLY A 15 -18.08 2.39 -13.03
CA GLY A 15 -17.36 3.62 -12.76
C GLY A 15 -17.43 4.01 -11.28
N LEU A 16 -18.59 3.90 -10.64
CA LEU A 16 -18.77 4.12 -9.20
C LEU A 16 -18.10 3.03 -8.38
N PHE A 17 -18.18 1.77 -8.80
CA PHE A 17 -17.51 0.66 -8.12
C PHE A 17 -15.98 0.80 -8.20
N ALA A 18 -15.44 1.12 -9.38
CA ALA A 18 -14.03 1.43 -9.58
C ALA A 18 -13.63 2.72 -8.85
N TYR A 19 -14.48 3.75 -8.83
CA TYR A 19 -14.26 5.00 -8.09
C TYR A 19 -14.25 4.75 -6.58
N THR A 20 -15.14 3.90 -6.06
CA THR A 20 -15.11 3.48 -4.65
C THR A 20 -13.89 2.64 -4.32
N MET A 21 -13.32 1.92 -5.29
CA MET A 21 -12.08 1.14 -5.12
C MET A 21 -10.81 2.01 -5.24
N ILE A 22 -10.83 3.04 -6.09
CA ILE A 22 -9.73 3.98 -6.33
C ILE A 22 -9.65 5.04 -5.23
N ASN A 23 -10.81 5.49 -4.75
CA ASN A 23 -10.97 6.48 -3.69
C ASN A 23 -11.27 5.82 -2.34
N ASP A 24 -11.03 4.50 -2.22
CA ASP A 24 -11.01 3.80 -0.94
C ASP A 24 -9.78 4.31 -0.18
N SER A 25 -9.98 5.50 0.37
CA SER A 25 -9.28 6.04 1.52
C SER A 25 -9.64 5.14 2.69
N SER A 26 -9.33 3.85 2.58
CA SER A 26 -8.83 3.12 3.71
C SER A 26 -7.58 3.88 4.12
N ASN A 27 -7.80 4.97 4.85
CA ASN A 27 -7.05 5.27 6.05
C ASN A 27 -6.63 3.90 6.54
N LEU A 28 -5.33 3.67 6.59
CA LEU A 28 -4.83 2.61 7.43
C LEU A 28 -5.27 2.93 8.85
N VAL A 29 -6.55 2.70 9.15
CA VAL A 29 -7.04 2.31 10.43
C VAL A 29 -6.51 0.89 10.52
N ILE A 30 -5.23 0.77 10.85
CA ILE A 30 -4.75 -0.46 11.46
C ILE A 30 -5.64 -0.53 12.71
N GLU A 31 -6.65 -1.39 12.65
CA GLU A 31 -7.67 -1.59 13.67
C GLU A 31 -7.05 -1.80 15.06
N ASN A 32 -5.78 -2.21 15.06
CA ASN A 32 -4.86 -2.14 16.15
C ASN A 32 -3.94 -0.93 15.93
N GLY A 33 -4.16 0.17 16.67
CA GLY A 33 -3.14 1.21 16.82
C GLY A 33 -1.76 0.58 17.11
N PRO A 34 -0.67 1.32 16.93
CA PRO A 34 0.68 0.77 16.91
C PRO A 34 0.92 -0.23 18.05
N LEU A 35 1.54 -1.37 17.72
CA LEU A 35 1.56 -2.56 18.58
C LEU A 35 2.23 -2.35 19.96
N TRP A 36 2.84 -1.18 20.19
CA TRP A 36 3.29 -0.73 21.51
C TRP A 36 2.16 -0.47 22.51
N ARG A 37 0.87 -0.60 22.14
CA ARG A 37 -0.25 -0.62 23.12
C ARG A 37 -0.06 -1.66 24.26
N ARG A 38 0.90 -2.59 24.15
CA ARG A 38 1.23 -3.57 25.19
C ARG A 38 2.56 -3.31 25.94
N LEU A 39 3.31 -2.25 25.66
CA LEU A 39 4.62 -1.98 26.29
C LEU A 39 4.72 -0.52 26.79
N PRO A 40 5.50 -0.26 27.86
CA PRO A 40 5.62 1.08 28.47
C PRO A 40 6.09 2.11 27.45
N ILE A 41 5.50 3.32 27.48
CA ILE A 41 5.91 4.47 26.66
C ILE A 41 7.38 4.78 26.99
N ASP A 42 8.30 4.33 26.15
CA ASP A 42 9.69 4.74 26.20
C ASP A 42 9.84 6.09 25.46
N SER A 43 10.90 6.83 25.79
CA SER A 43 11.17 8.13 25.18
C SER A 43 11.43 8.04 23.67
N GLU A 44 11.81 6.86 23.17
CA GLU A 44 12.12 6.58 21.77
C GLU A 44 10.84 6.49 20.91
N ALA A 45 9.78 5.85 21.40
CA ALA A 45 8.50 5.82 20.67
C ALA A 45 7.86 7.21 20.56
N LEU A 46 8.05 8.07 21.56
CA LEU A 46 7.48 9.41 21.57
C LEU A 46 8.14 10.34 20.54
N SER A 47 9.46 10.27 20.39
CA SER A 47 10.17 11.06 19.37
C SER A 47 9.80 10.61 17.96
N LEU A 48 9.68 9.30 17.74
CA LEU A 48 9.21 8.73 16.47
C LEU A 48 7.79 9.19 16.13
N TYR A 49 6.88 9.19 17.11
CA TYR A 49 5.52 9.70 16.91
C TYR A 49 5.50 11.18 16.51
N HIS A 50 6.31 12.02 17.18
CA HIS A 50 6.41 13.44 16.83
C HIS A 50 6.94 13.65 15.41
N GLU A 51 7.96 12.89 14.99
CA GLU A 51 8.53 12.98 13.64
C GLU A 51 7.48 12.63 12.56
N LEU A 52 6.76 11.51 12.75
CA LEU A 52 5.72 11.09 11.81
C LEU A 52 4.54 12.08 11.77
N ASN A 53 4.18 12.66 12.91
CA ASN A 53 3.15 13.70 12.96
C ASN A 53 3.59 14.98 12.24
N ALA A 54 4.85 15.40 12.39
CA ALA A 54 5.39 16.58 11.71
C ALA A 54 5.37 16.42 10.18
N ARG A 55 5.57 15.19 9.67
CA ARG A 55 5.56 14.88 8.23
C ARG A 55 4.30 14.16 7.75
N THR A 56 3.18 14.31 8.47
CA THR A 56 1.93 13.62 8.13
C THR A 56 1.39 14.00 6.76
N GLU A 57 1.60 15.24 6.31
CA GLU A 57 1.21 15.70 4.97
C GLU A 57 1.94 14.90 3.89
N GLU A 58 3.25 14.70 4.03
CA GLU A 58 4.05 13.93 3.07
C GLU A 58 3.66 12.45 3.05
N ILE A 59 3.36 11.88 4.22
CA ILE A 59 2.90 10.49 4.31
C ILE A 59 1.52 10.30 3.64
N ASN A 60 0.67 11.33 3.66
CA ASN A 60 -0.68 11.34 3.08
C ASN A 60 -0.77 11.86 1.66
N THR A 61 0.29 12.45 1.13
CA THR A 61 0.27 13.04 -0.21
C THR A 61 0.89 12.03 -1.16
N PRO A 62 0.20 11.62 -2.23
CA PRO A 62 0.80 10.78 -3.25
C PRO A 62 1.89 11.55 -4.00
N LEU A 63 2.97 10.86 -4.37
CA LEU A 63 4.09 11.49 -5.07
C LEU A 63 3.72 11.90 -6.52
N SER A 64 2.72 11.23 -7.09
CA SER A 64 2.21 11.49 -8.44
C SER A 64 0.70 11.47 -8.45
N ASN A 65 0.09 12.08 -9.48
CA ASN A 65 -1.33 11.92 -9.80
C ASN A 65 -1.54 10.89 -10.92
N ASP A 66 -0.50 10.13 -11.28
CA ASP A 66 -0.53 9.10 -12.31
C ASP A 66 -1.10 7.79 -11.74
N PRO A 67 -2.26 7.31 -12.22
CA PRO A 67 -2.88 6.08 -11.76
C PRO A 67 -2.22 4.81 -12.33
N SER A 68 -1.13 4.93 -13.09
CA SER A 68 -0.45 3.79 -13.68
C SER A 68 0.07 2.81 -12.64
N GLN A 69 -0.06 1.53 -12.97
CA GLN A 69 0.44 0.43 -12.14
C GLN A 69 1.90 0.13 -12.47
N ILE A 70 2.66 -0.20 -11.43
CA ILE A 70 4.04 -0.65 -11.50
C ILE A 70 4.20 -1.94 -10.69
N SER A 71 4.84 -2.92 -11.32
CA SER A 71 5.19 -4.16 -10.65
C SER A 71 6.39 -3.92 -9.72
N PHE A 72 6.25 -4.34 -8.47
CA PHE A 72 7.26 -4.25 -7.44
C PHE A 72 7.44 -5.61 -6.78
N THR A 73 8.65 -6.17 -6.85
CA THR A 73 8.95 -7.48 -6.26
C THR A 73 9.82 -7.31 -5.03
N ILE A 74 9.38 -7.89 -3.90
CA ILE A 74 10.15 -8.03 -2.67
C ILE A 74 10.83 -9.40 -2.69
N GLU A 75 12.14 -9.41 -2.52
CA GLU A 75 12.92 -10.64 -2.47
C GLU A 75 12.94 -11.23 -1.05
N ALA A 76 13.14 -12.54 -0.97
CA ALA A 76 13.22 -13.22 0.33
C ALA A 76 14.41 -12.72 1.15
N GLY A 77 14.11 -12.28 2.38
CA GLY A 77 15.12 -11.74 3.30
C GLY A 77 15.43 -10.25 3.13
N GLU A 78 14.73 -9.53 2.24
CA GLU A 78 14.84 -8.06 2.21
C GLU A 78 14.30 -7.43 3.50
N THR A 79 15.03 -6.44 4.00
CA THR A 79 14.60 -5.64 5.15
C THR A 79 13.69 -4.51 4.71
N ALA A 80 12.90 -3.97 5.65
CA ALA A 80 12.06 -2.80 5.40
C ALA A 80 12.85 -1.60 4.84
N GLU A 81 14.10 -1.43 5.27
CA GLU A 81 15.01 -0.39 4.79
C GLU A 81 15.40 -0.59 3.31
N ILE A 82 15.75 -1.82 2.92
CA ILE A 82 16.07 -2.15 1.51
C ILE A 82 14.84 -1.92 0.63
N ILE A 83 13.67 -2.37 1.09
CA ILE A 83 12.40 -2.19 0.38
C ILE A 83 12.08 -0.69 0.22
N ALA A 84 12.26 0.10 1.28
CA ALA A 84 12.02 1.54 1.26
C ALA A 84 12.92 2.26 0.26
N ASN A 85 14.23 1.94 0.24
CA ASN A 85 15.17 2.52 -0.72
C ASN A 85 14.77 2.20 -2.17
N ARG A 86 14.42 0.95 -2.47
CA ARG A 86 13.97 0.55 -3.81
C ARG A 86 12.66 1.21 -4.23
N LEU A 87 11.75 1.47 -3.27
CA LEU A 87 10.53 2.23 -3.53
C LEU A 87 10.85 3.69 -3.85
N GLN A 88 11.81 4.28 -3.15
CA GLN A 88 12.25 5.66 -3.40
C GLN A 88 12.93 5.78 -4.77
N GLU A 89 13.82 4.87 -5.11
CA GLU A 89 14.48 4.78 -6.42
C GLU A 89 13.47 4.67 -7.59
N ARG A 90 12.33 4.01 -7.34
CA ARG A 90 11.24 3.87 -8.32
C ARG A 90 10.26 5.05 -8.32
N GLY A 91 10.48 6.06 -7.47
CA GLY A 91 9.59 7.21 -7.34
C GLY A 91 8.20 6.81 -6.83
N LEU A 92 8.13 5.84 -5.93
CA LEU A 92 6.89 5.44 -5.25
C LEU A 92 6.77 6.05 -3.85
N VAL A 93 7.89 6.34 -3.20
CA VAL A 93 7.95 7.08 -1.93
C VAL A 93 8.93 8.24 -2.07
N SER A 94 8.66 9.38 -1.43
CA SER A 94 9.56 10.54 -1.46
C SER A 94 10.82 10.33 -0.60
N ASP A 95 10.68 9.59 0.50
CA ASP A 95 11.70 9.42 1.53
C ASP A 95 11.67 7.99 2.09
N ALA A 96 12.75 7.23 1.87
CA ALA A 96 12.87 5.85 2.34
C ALA A 96 12.97 5.76 3.87
N GLY A 97 13.64 6.72 4.52
CA GLY A 97 13.77 6.75 5.97
C GLY A 97 12.42 6.92 6.65
N LEU A 98 11.63 7.89 6.17
CA LEU A 98 10.28 8.15 6.65
C LEU A 98 9.36 6.94 6.43
N PHE A 99 9.46 6.30 5.25
CA PHE A 99 8.67 5.11 4.96
C PHE A 99 9.06 3.92 5.86
N SER A 100 10.36 3.67 6.06
CA SER A 100 10.85 2.62 6.96
C SER A 100 10.38 2.85 8.40
N GLN A 101 10.49 4.10 8.88
CA GLN A 101 9.96 4.52 10.19
C GLN A 101 8.46 4.33 10.31
N LEU A 102 7.69 4.64 9.25
CA LEU A 102 6.25 4.39 9.20
C LEU A 102 5.96 2.89 9.33
N LEU A 103 6.66 2.02 8.60
CA LEU A 103 6.48 0.57 8.70
C LEU A 103 6.82 0.05 10.10
N HIS A 104 7.92 0.54 10.68
CA HIS A 104 8.38 0.18 12.01
C HIS A 104 7.40 0.64 13.10
N TYR A 105 6.94 1.89 13.03
CA TYR A 105 5.93 2.45 13.93
C TYR A 105 4.64 1.63 13.91
N ASN A 106 4.23 1.15 12.74
CA ASN A 106 3.05 0.28 12.58
C ASN A 106 3.35 -1.20 12.91
N GLY A 107 4.60 -1.56 13.20
CA GLY A 107 5.05 -2.93 13.48
C GLY A 107 4.87 -3.89 12.31
N ILE A 108 4.82 -3.40 11.07
CA ILE A 108 4.66 -4.23 9.87
C ILE A 108 5.98 -4.45 9.11
N ASP A 109 7.04 -3.75 9.51
CA ASP A 109 8.42 -3.89 9.01
C ASP A 109 8.92 -5.34 8.97
N THR A 110 8.62 -6.13 10.02
CA THR A 110 9.00 -7.54 10.15
C THR A 110 7.98 -8.53 9.56
N ARG A 111 6.82 -8.02 9.10
CA ARG A 111 5.71 -8.82 8.57
C ARG A 111 5.58 -8.74 7.06
N LEU A 112 6.42 -7.94 6.40
CA LEU A 112 6.48 -7.90 4.95
C LEU A 112 6.95 -9.26 4.43
N GLN A 113 6.28 -9.73 3.38
CA GLN A 113 6.57 -11.02 2.77
C GLN A 113 7.16 -10.82 1.38
N ALA A 114 8.05 -11.73 1.00
CA ALA A 114 8.56 -11.82 -0.35
C ALA A 114 7.43 -12.13 -1.33
N GLY A 115 7.49 -11.54 -2.51
CA GLY A 115 6.37 -11.61 -3.44
C GLY A 115 6.36 -10.53 -4.51
N SER A 116 5.42 -10.64 -5.44
CA SER A 116 5.19 -9.64 -6.48
C SER A 116 3.93 -8.84 -6.21
N PHE A 117 4.07 -7.51 -6.21
CA PHE A 117 3.03 -6.56 -5.86
C PHE A 117 2.76 -5.63 -7.03
N GLN A 118 1.49 -5.32 -7.26
CA GLN A 118 1.10 -4.26 -8.21
C GLN A 118 0.78 -3.01 -7.40
N LEU A 119 1.64 -2.00 -7.50
CA LEU A 119 1.50 -0.71 -6.84
C LEU A 119 1.07 0.35 -7.85
N ARG A 120 0.46 1.45 -7.42
CA ARG A 120 0.20 2.60 -8.28
C ARG A 120 1.07 3.79 -7.88
N ARG A 121 1.42 4.63 -8.86
CA ARG A 121 2.27 5.83 -8.63
C ARG A 121 1.56 6.94 -7.85
N ASP A 122 0.24 6.94 -7.87
CA ASP A 122 -0.62 7.84 -7.10
C ASP A 122 -1.04 7.26 -5.74
N MET A 123 -0.32 6.24 -5.24
CA MET A 123 -0.47 5.80 -3.86
C MET A 123 0.33 6.69 -2.90
N THR A 124 -0.23 6.90 -1.72
CA THR A 124 0.48 7.48 -0.57
C THR A 124 1.40 6.45 0.08
N MET A 125 2.35 6.91 0.91
CA MET A 125 3.18 6.01 1.72
C MET A 125 2.33 5.06 2.57
N ARG A 126 1.24 5.55 3.17
CA ARG A 126 0.30 4.71 3.90
C ARG A 126 -0.31 3.63 3.00
N GLN A 127 -0.81 4.00 1.82
CA GLN A 127 -1.42 3.04 0.89
C GLN A 127 -0.42 1.99 0.40
N ILE A 128 0.83 2.38 0.15
CA ILE A 128 1.89 1.44 -0.23
C ILE A 128 2.16 0.47 0.91
N GLY A 129 2.36 0.95 2.14
CA GLY A 129 2.56 0.08 3.31
C GLY A 129 1.39 -0.90 3.51
N ALA A 130 0.16 -0.43 3.30
CA ALA A 130 -1.05 -1.26 3.34
C ALA A 130 -1.04 -2.37 2.28
N ALA A 131 -0.69 -2.00 1.04
CA ALA A 131 -0.67 -2.90 -0.10
C ALA A 131 0.40 -3.99 0.08
N LEU A 132 1.57 -3.65 0.61
CA LEU A 132 2.63 -4.62 0.89
C LEU A 132 2.22 -5.57 2.02
N TYR A 133 1.62 -5.05 3.10
CA TYR A 133 1.16 -5.88 4.22
C TYR A 133 0.03 -6.85 3.81
N ARG A 134 -1.02 -6.35 3.15
CA ARG A 134 -2.13 -7.19 2.67
C ARG A 134 -1.71 -8.11 1.55
N GLY A 135 -0.87 -7.64 0.63
CA GLY A 135 -0.39 -8.42 -0.50
C GLY A 135 0.39 -9.66 -0.05
N GLY A 136 1.13 -9.59 1.07
CA GLY A 136 1.71 -10.78 1.70
C GLY A 136 0.62 -11.77 2.13
N MET A 137 -0.37 -11.29 2.90
CA MET A 137 -1.48 -12.14 3.36
C MET A 137 -2.24 -12.83 2.22
N THR A 138 -2.46 -12.13 1.11
CA THR A 138 -3.19 -12.66 -0.07
C THR A 138 -2.30 -13.53 -0.97
N GLN A 139 -0.99 -13.29 -1.03
CA GLN A 139 -0.05 -14.11 -1.83
C GLN A 139 0.10 -15.54 -1.30
N ASN A 140 -0.25 -15.80 -0.03
CA ASN A 140 -0.42 -17.15 0.48
C ASN A 140 -1.63 -17.91 -0.12
N THR A 141 -2.47 -17.26 -0.93
CA THR A 141 -3.67 -17.87 -1.57
C THR A 141 -3.64 -17.82 -3.10
N VAL A 142 -2.69 -17.12 -3.73
CA VAL A 142 -2.66 -16.98 -5.20
C VAL A 142 -1.42 -17.67 -5.78
N SER A 143 -1.34 -18.99 -5.60
CA SER A 143 -0.67 -19.82 -6.59
C SER A 143 -1.64 -19.98 -7.75
N ILE A 144 -1.57 -19.10 -8.76
CA ILE A 144 -2.16 -19.41 -10.05
C ILE A 144 -1.22 -20.45 -10.66
N PRO A 145 -1.61 -21.74 -10.79
CA PRO A 145 -0.79 -22.70 -11.50
C PRO A 145 -0.59 -22.18 -12.93
N PRO A 146 0.64 -22.20 -13.46
CA PRO A 146 0.89 -21.80 -14.84
C PRO A 146 0.12 -22.75 -15.76
N GLY A 147 -0.98 -22.28 -16.36
CA GLY A 147 -1.84 -23.14 -17.17
C GLY A 147 -3.12 -22.54 -17.75
N TRP A 148 -3.51 -21.31 -17.44
CA TRP A 148 -4.72 -20.72 -18.03
C TRP A 148 -4.39 -20.01 -19.35
N ARG A 149 -4.27 -20.82 -20.40
CA ARG A 149 -4.56 -20.38 -21.77
C ARG A 149 -6.07 -20.36 -21.97
N LEU A 150 -6.57 -19.28 -22.52
CA LEU A 150 -7.76 -19.22 -23.37
C LEU A 150 -7.30 -18.24 -24.47
N GLU A 151 -6.89 -18.60 -25.68
CA GLU A 151 -7.50 -19.54 -26.63
C GLU A 151 -9.03 -19.48 -26.54
N GLU A 152 -9.60 -18.37 -27.02
CA GLU A 152 -10.31 -18.32 -28.31
C GLU A 152 -10.41 -16.88 -28.83
#